data_AF-A0A7Z9XEQ3-F1
#
_entry.id   AF-A0A7Z9XEQ3-F1
#
_cell.length_a   1.000
_cell.length_b   1.000
_cell.length_c   1.000
_cell.angle_alpha   90.00
_cell.angle_beta   90.00
_cell.angle_gamma   90.00
#
_symmetry.space_group_name_H-M   'P 1'
#
loop_
_entity.id
_entity.type
_entity.pdbx_description
1 polymer ?
#
loop_
_entity_poly.entity_id
_entity_poly.type
_entity_poly.pdbx_seq_one_letter_code
_entity_poly.pdbx_strand_id
1 'polypeptide(L)'
;RYMKRGVLALDCSWESAKCIFQRRFMGERRALPYLVAANPVNYGRPARLTTAEALASTCYILGDLEQARKIMSLFKWGPHFLTLNWEPLEAYRKAVDAEDVLIAQAEFLSGASFYPP
;
A
#
# COMPACT_ATOMS: atom_id res chain seq x y z
N ARG A 1 11.20 -11.69 -6.04
CA ARG A 1 10.41 -12.95 -5.94
C ARG A 1 10.13 -13.25 -4.45
N TYR A 2 9.01 -12.78 -3.89
CA TYR A 2 8.57 -13.11 -2.51
C TYR A 2 8.26 -14.62 -2.33
N MET A 3 8.21 -15.37 -3.42
CA MET A 3 7.94 -16.82 -3.42
C MET A 3 8.91 -17.67 -2.57
N LYS A 4 10.06 -17.13 -2.13
CA LYS A 4 10.97 -17.80 -1.17
C LYS A 4 10.90 -17.25 0.26
N ARG A 5 10.30 -16.07 0.46
CA ARG A 5 10.22 -15.35 1.75
C ARG A 5 8.91 -14.56 1.77
N GLY A 6 7.94 -14.98 2.59
CA GLY A 6 6.61 -14.37 2.64
C GLY A 6 6.59 -12.91 3.09
N VAL A 7 5.40 -12.31 3.08
CA VAL A 7 5.17 -10.94 3.57
C VAL A 7 4.75 -10.99 5.04
N LEU A 8 5.40 -10.20 5.89
CA LEU A 8 5.01 -10.01 7.28
C LEU A 8 4.22 -8.70 7.40
N ALA A 9 2.97 -8.80 7.85
CA ALA A 9 2.16 -7.66 8.24
C ALA A 9 2.08 -7.60 9.78
N LEU A 10 2.30 -6.41 10.34
CA LEU A 10 2.20 -6.16 11.79
C LEU A 10 0.93 -5.37 12.07
N ASP A 11 -0.05 -6.03 12.67
CA ASP A 11 -1.31 -5.39 13.02
C ASP A 11 -1.17 -4.64 14.35
N CYS A 12 -1.19 -3.31 14.29
CA CYS A 12 -1.07 -2.47 15.46
C CYS A 12 -1.74 -1.11 15.24
N SER A 13 -2.07 -0.43 16.34
CA SER A 13 -2.59 0.93 16.28
C SER A 13 -1.51 1.91 15.81
N TRP A 14 -1.93 3.05 15.24
CA TRP A 14 -1.01 4.10 14.81
C TRP A 14 -0.21 4.71 15.97
N GLU A 15 -0.74 4.71 17.20
CA GLU A 15 -0.03 5.14 18.40
C GLU A 15 1.13 4.18 18.73
N SER A 16 0.90 2.88 18.54
CA SER A 16 1.83 1.81 18.92
C SER A 16 2.87 1.50 17.84
N ALA A 17 2.57 1.84 16.59
CA ALA A 17 3.38 1.53 15.41
C ALA A 17 4.85 1.98 15.55
N LYS A 18 5.09 3.19 16.08
CA LYS A 18 6.46 3.72 16.25
C LYS A 18 7.33 2.84 17.15
N CYS A 19 6.78 2.38 18.27
CA CYS A 19 7.48 1.52 19.21
C CYS A 19 7.71 0.12 18.62
N ILE A 20 6.72 -0.41 17.91
CA ILE A 20 6.79 -1.75 17.31
C ILE A 20 7.84 -1.77 16.19
N PHE A 21 7.89 -0.76 15.32
CA PHE A 21 8.87 -0.69 14.22
C PHE A 21 10.32 -0.49 14.69
N GLN A 22 10.55 -0.07 15.94
CA GLN A 22 11.89 -0.04 16.54
C GLN A 22 12.41 -1.45 16.86
N ARG A 23 11.53 -2.45 16.95
CA ARG A 23 11.95 -3.84 17.20
C ARG A 23 12.68 -4.42 15.99
N ARG A 24 13.52 -5.42 16.25
CA ARG A 24 14.26 -6.13 15.20
C ARG A 24 13.41 -7.30 14.67
N PHE A 25 12.87 -7.12 13.47
CA PHE A 25 12.26 -8.21 12.69
C PHE A 25 13.26 -8.79 11.69
N MET A 26 13.15 -10.09 11.43
CA MET A 26 13.91 -10.76 10.37
C MET A 26 13.33 -10.38 9.00
N GLY A 27 14.19 -10.26 7.99
CA GLY A 27 13.80 -9.90 6.62
C GLY A 27 14.15 -8.47 6.24
N GLU A 28 13.83 -8.11 5.00
CA GLU A 28 14.07 -6.78 4.46
C GLU A 28 12.88 -5.86 4.74
N ARG A 29 13.18 -4.67 5.27
CA ARG A 29 12.17 -3.64 5.50
C ARG A 29 11.95 -2.87 4.20
N ARG A 30 10.68 -2.71 3.84
CA ARG A 30 10.24 -1.93 2.68
C ARG A 30 9.08 -1.04 3.13
N ALA A 31 9.11 0.21 2.72
CA ALA A 31 7.97 1.11 2.85
C ALA A 31 7.09 0.95 1.61
N LEU A 32 5.77 1.03 1.79
CA LEU A 32 4.87 1.16 0.64
C LEU A 32 4.99 2.56 0.03
N PRO A 33 4.88 2.67 -1.29
CA PRO A 33 4.77 3.97 -1.94
C PRO A 33 3.42 4.65 -1.63
N TYR A 34 3.28 5.89 -2.06
CA TYR A 34 2.09 6.71 -1.84
C TYR A 34 0.81 6.00 -2.31
N LEU A 35 -0.14 5.88 -1.38
CA LEU A 35 -1.47 5.35 -1.63
C LEU A 35 -2.45 6.07 -0.71
N VAL A 36 -3.71 6.13 -1.13
CA VAL A 36 -4.80 6.80 -0.41
C VAL A 36 -5.68 5.75 0.25
N ALA A 37 -5.95 5.94 1.53
CA ALA A 37 -6.84 5.07 2.29
C ALA A 37 -8.29 5.15 1.81
N ALA A 38 -8.94 3.99 1.68
CA ALA A 38 -10.37 3.87 1.41
C ALA A 38 -11.16 3.33 2.61
N ASN A 39 -10.46 2.93 3.69
CA ASN A 39 -11.11 2.52 4.93
C ASN A 39 -11.94 3.66 5.55
N PRO A 40 -13.05 3.36 6.27
CA PRO A 40 -13.96 4.38 6.82
C PRO A 40 -13.33 5.33 7.84
N VAL A 41 -12.24 4.92 8.50
CA VAL A 41 -11.61 5.70 9.57
C VAL A 41 -10.69 6.78 9.01
N ASN A 42 -9.99 6.48 7.90
CA ASN A 42 -8.96 7.34 7.33
C ASN A 42 -9.21 7.67 5.85
N TYR A 43 -10.45 7.56 5.37
CA TYR A 43 -10.80 7.78 3.98
C TYR A 43 -10.17 9.07 3.41
N GLY A 44 -9.52 8.96 2.25
CA GLY A 44 -8.86 10.09 1.58
C GLY A 44 -7.51 10.48 2.17
N ARG A 45 -7.11 9.94 3.33
CA ARG A 45 -5.84 10.28 3.95
C ARG A 45 -4.69 9.49 3.31
N PRO A 46 -3.62 10.15 2.88
CA PRO A 46 -2.48 9.48 2.28
C PRO A 46 -1.70 8.68 3.32
N ALA A 47 -1.17 7.52 2.91
CA ALA A 47 -0.33 6.62 3.72
C ALA A 47 -0.94 6.15 5.06
N ARG A 48 -2.25 6.36 5.29
CA ARG A 48 -2.99 5.91 6.49
C ARG A 48 -3.78 4.62 6.22
N LEU A 49 -3.10 3.67 5.61
CA LEU A 49 -3.64 2.36 5.25
C LEU A 49 -3.90 1.51 6.50
N THR A 50 -4.94 0.71 6.46
CA THR A 50 -5.10 -0.45 7.35
C THR A 50 -4.06 -1.52 7.01
N THR A 51 -3.84 -2.46 7.93
CA THR A 51 -3.00 -3.64 7.71
C THR A 51 -3.47 -4.44 6.48
N ALA A 52 -4.79 -4.52 6.26
CA ALA A 52 -5.38 -5.19 5.10
C ALA A 52 -5.09 -4.45 3.79
N GLU A 53 -5.28 -3.13 3.73
CA GLU A 53 -4.94 -2.31 2.56
C GLU A 53 -3.45 -2.44 2.24
N ALA A 54 -2.57 -2.31 3.24
CA ALA A 54 -1.13 -2.42 3.06
C ALA A 54 -0.71 -3.80 2.52
N LEU A 55 -1.31 -4.87 3.03
CA LEU A 55 -1.03 -6.23 2.56
C LEU A 55 -1.53 -6.44 1.13
N ALA A 56 -2.75 -5.98 0.81
CA ALA A 56 -3.29 -6.06 -0.54
C ALA A 56 -2.47 -5.26 -1.55
N SER A 57 -2.03 -4.04 -1.21
CA SER A 57 -1.14 -3.23 -2.04
C SER A 57 0.19 -3.94 -2.29
N THR A 58 0.74 -4.59 -1.26
CA THR A 58 1.98 -5.37 -1.41
C THR A 58 1.77 -6.53 -2.39
N CYS A 59 0.69 -7.30 -2.26
CA CYS A 59 0.34 -8.35 -3.23
C CYS A 59 0.21 -7.79 -4.64
N TYR A 60 -0.49 -6.66 -4.80
CA TYR A 60 -0.74 -6.01 -6.08
C TYR A 60 0.57 -5.60 -6.77
N ILE A 61 1.43 -4.85 -6.06
CA ILE A 61 2.72 -4.34 -6.57
C ILE A 61 3.63 -5.52 -6.94
N LEU A 62 3.60 -6.61 -6.19
CA LEU A 62 4.37 -7.82 -6.48
C LEU A 62 3.76 -8.70 -7.60
N GLY A 63 2.66 -8.28 -8.21
CA GLY A 63 2.00 -8.95 -9.33
C GLY A 63 0.96 -10.01 -8.95
N ASP A 64 0.68 -10.22 -7.67
CA ASP A 64 -0.36 -11.15 -7.19
C ASP A 64 -1.71 -10.43 -7.05
N LEU A 65 -2.31 -10.14 -8.20
CA LEU A 65 -3.57 -9.41 -8.30
C LEU A 65 -4.76 -10.20 -7.72
N GLU A 66 -4.71 -11.53 -7.80
CA GLU A 66 -5.77 -12.39 -7.28
C GLU A 66 -5.79 -12.33 -5.75
N GLN A 67 -4.63 -12.48 -5.10
CA GLN A 67 -4.54 -12.38 -3.65
C GLN A 67 -4.91 -10.98 -3.17
N ALA A 68 -4.49 -9.92 -3.87
CA ALA A 68 -4.89 -8.55 -3.53
C ALA A 68 -6.42 -8.37 -3.56
N ARG A 69 -7.08 -8.84 -4.62
CA ARG A 69 -8.56 -8.82 -4.75
C ARG A 69 -9.24 -9.67 -3.68
N LYS A 70 -8.69 -10.85 -3.37
CA LYS A 70 -9.23 -11.75 -2.34
C LYS A 70 -9.16 -11.15 -0.93
N ILE A 71 -8.08 -10.43 -0.60
CA ILE A 71 -7.97 -9.74 0.68
C ILE A 71 -9.01 -8.61 0.73
N MET A 72 -9.11 -7.81 -0.33
CA MET A 72 -10.02 -6.67 -0.38
C MET A 72 -11.51 -7.05 -0.46
N SER A 73 -11.85 -8.21 -1.00
CA SER A 73 -13.26 -8.67 -1.04
C SER A 73 -13.85 -8.97 0.34
N LEU A 74 -13.02 -9.15 1.37
CA LEU A 74 -13.48 -9.35 2.75
C LEU A 74 -14.06 -8.07 3.37
N PHE A 75 -13.80 -6.90 2.77
CA PHE A 75 -14.20 -5.60 3.29
C PHE A 75 -15.16 -4.91 2.32
N LYS A 76 -16.26 -4.35 2.83
CA LYS A 76 -17.25 -3.63 2.00
C LYS A 76 -16.63 -2.50 1.15
N TRP A 77 -15.63 -1.82 1.70
CA TRP A 77 -14.90 -0.71 1.05
C TRP A 77 -13.68 -1.19 0.24
N GLY A 78 -13.29 -2.46 0.35
CA GLY A 78 -12.06 -2.96 -0.27
C GLY A 78 -12.04 -2.91 -1.80
N PRO A 79 -13.13 -3.21 -2.53
CA PRO A 79 -13.17 -2.98 -3.98
C PRO A 79 -12.90 -1.51 -4.34
N HIS A 80 -13.45 -0.57 -3.57
CA HIS A 80 -13.21 0.86 -3.77
C HIS A 80 -11.76 1.24 -3.51
N PHE A 81 -11.07 0.61 -2.55
CA PHE A 81 -9.63 0.81 -2.33
C PHE A 81 -8.81 0.56 -3.60
N LEU A 82 -9.08 -0.56 -4.29
CA LEU A 82 -8.38 -0.92 -5.52
C LEU A 82 -8.72 0.03 -6.66
N THR A 83 -9.98 0.46 -6.78
CA THR A 83 -10.40 1.46 -7.78
C THR A 83 -9.75 2.82 -7.53
N LEU A 84 -9.80 3.30 -6.29
CA LEU A 84 -9.25 4.60 -5.87
C LEU A 84 -7.75 4.70 -6.18
N ASN A 85 -7.02 3.59 -6.03
CA ASN A 85 -5.57 3.53 -6.20
C ASN A 85 -5.16 2.81 -7.49
N TRP A 86 -6.06 2.62 -8.46
CA TRP A 86 -5.78 1.77 -9.62
C TRP A 86 -4.56 2.27 -10.42
N GLU A 87 -4.53 3.57 -10.75
CA GLU A 87 -3.42 4.17 -11.50
C GLU A 87 -2.06 4.03 -10.79
N PRO A 88 -1.89 4.44 -9.52
CA PRO A 88 -0.61 4.26 -8.82
C PRO A 88 -0.25 2.79 -8.64
N LEU A 89 -1.20 1.92 -8.30
CA LEU A 89 -0.93 0.49 -8.15
C LEU A 89 -0.45 -0.16 -9.45
N GLU A 90 -1.03 0.20 -10.60
CA GLU A 90 -0.57 -0.28 -11.90
C GLU A 90 0.81 0.27 -12.27
N ALA A 91 1.10 1.53 -11.97
CA ALA A 91 2.42 2.11 -12.20
C ALA A 91 3.49 1.39 -11.35
N TYR A 92 3.25 1.23 -10.05
CA TYR A 92 4.17 0.54 -9.14
C TYR A 92 4.39 -0.92 -9.49
N ARG A 93 3.36 -1.62 -9.99
CA ARG A 93 3.48 -3.01 -10.43
C ARG A 93 4.35 -3.17 -11.68
N LYS A 94 4.42 -2.13 -12.53
CA LYS A 94 5.22 -2.13 -13.77
C LYS A 94 6.65 -1.64 -13.56
N ALA A 95 6.93 -0.97 -12.43
CA ALA A 95 8.25 -0.50 -12.05
C ALA A 95 9.25 -1.67 -11.94
N VAL A 96 10.46 -1.48 -12.46
CA VAL A 96 11.51 -2.50 -12.46
C VAL A 96 12.29 -2.49 -11.15
N ASP A 97 12.46 -1.31 -10.56
CA ASP A 97 13.23 -1.12 -9.34
C ASP A 97 12.65 0.00 -8.44
N ALA A 98 13.40 0.33 -7.39
CA ALA A 98 13.00 1.34 -6.43
C ALA A 98 13.03 2.76 -7.01
N GLU A 99 13.87 3.04 -8.00
CA GLU A 99 13.95 4.36 -8.64
C GLU A 99 12.71 4.62 -9.49
N ASP A 100 12.29 3.63 -10.30
CA ASP A 100 11.04 3.67 -11.06
C ASP A 100 9.81 3.91 -10.16
N VAL A 101 9.78 3.25 -8.98
CA VAL A 101 8.69 3.45 -8.01
C VAL A 101 8.67 4.88 -7.49
N LEU A 102 9.84 5.48 -7.22
CA LEU A 102 9.93 6.86 -6.73
C LEU A 102 9.52 7.86 -7.81
N ILE A 103 9.89 7.63 -9.06
CA ILE A 103 9.49 8.45 -10.21
C ILE A 103 7.96 8.40 -10.37
N ALA A 104 7.38 7.19 -10.44
CA ALA A 104 5.93 7.02 -10.51
C ALA A 104 5.23 7.71 -9.33
N GLN A 105 5.76 7.57 -8.11
CA GLN A 105 5.20 8.23 -6.94
C GLN A 105 5.23 9.77 -7.04
N ALA A 106 6.32 10.34 -7.58
CA ALA A 106 6.45 11.79 -7.73
C ALA A 106 5.39 12.38 -8.69
N GLU A 107 5.01 11.65 -9.74
CA GLU A 107 3.96 12.06 -10.67
C GLU A 107 2.60 12.23 -9.95
N PHE A 108 2.22 11.26 -9.11
CA PHE A 108 0.97 11.33 -8.35
C PHE A 108 0.98 12.42 -7.27
N LEU A 109 2.11 12.65 -6.61
CA LEU A 109 2.25 13.71 -5.61
C LEU A 109 2.25 15.12 -6.24
N SER A 110 2.81 15.26 -7.44
CA SER A 110 2.82 16.53 -8.17
C SER A 110 1.42 16.87 -8.71
N GLY A 111 0.66 15.86 -9.14
CA GLY A 111 -0.74 16.00 -9.54
C GLY A 111 -1.71 16.26 -8.37
N ALA A 112 -1.40 15.75 -7.16
CA ALA A 112 -2.21 15.96 -5.96
C ALA A 112 -2.26 17.42 -5.46
N SER A 113 -1.35 18.28 -5.95
CA SER A 113 -1.40 19.75 -5.74
C SER A 113 -2.63 20.39 -6.41
N PHE A 114 -3.31 19.69 -7.32
CA PHE A 114 -4.40 20.23 -8.14
C PHE A 114 -5.82 19.82 -7.68
N TYR A 115 -5.97 19.06 -6.60
CA TYR A 115 -7.28 18.82 -5.98
C TYR A 115 -7.52 19.86 -4.87
N PRO A 116 -8.39 20.86 -5.08
CA PRO A 116 -8.73 21.81 -4.03
C PRO A 116 -9.52 21.09 -2.92
N PRO A 117 -9.47 21.62 -1.68
CA PRO A 117 -10.13 21.04 -0.51
C PRO A 117 -11.65 20.90 -0.64
#